data_AF-A0A1M6TUN3-F1
#
_entry.id   AF-A0A1M6TUN3-F1
#
_cell.length_a   1.000
_cell.length_b   1.000
_cell.length_c   1.000
_cell.angle_alpha   90.00
_cell.angle_beta   90.00
_cell.angle_gamma   90.00
#
_symmetry.space_group_name_H-M   'P 1'
#
loop_
_entity.id
_entity.type
_entity.pdbx_description
1 polymer ?
#
loop_
_entity_poly.entity_id
_entity_poly.type
_entity_poly.pdbx_seq_one_letter_code
_entity_poly.pdbx_strand_id
1 'polypeptide(L)' 'MSNNDRLIWEKRIKEYKDSGLSGAQWCRENNLSYHAFKYWHYKISDKLRNKEYLKQNRERIFDKNLLKEIMRTLSELC' A
#
# COMPACT_ATOMS: atom_id res chain seq x y z
N MET A 1 9.16 -4.59 19.68
CA MET A 1 9.04 -5.39 18.44
C MET A 1 10.35 -6.14 18.27
N SER A 2 10.32 -7.47 18.33
CA SER A 2 11.51 -8.31 18.26
C SER A 2 12.03 -8.39 16.82
N ASN A 3 13.34 -8.53 16.62
CA ASN A 3 13.94 -8.72 15.29
C ASN A 3 13.29 -9.86 14.49
N ASN A 4 12.67 -10.82 15.18
CA ASN A 4 11.98 -11.95 14.57
C ASN A 4 10.78 -11.55 13.71
N ASP A 5 10.03 -10.50 14.09
CA ASP A 5 8.87 -10.04 13.32
C ASP A 5 9.27 -9.61 11.91
N ARG A 6 10.42 -8.97 11.78
CA ARG A 6 10.94 -8.47 10.52
C ARG A 6 11.25 -9.60 9.54
N LEU A 7 11.94 -10.64 9.99
CA LEU A 7 12.31 -11.79 9.14
C LEU A 7 11.08 -12.50 8.60
N ILE A 8 10.06 -12.66 9.46
CA ILE A 8 8.77 -13.25 9.09
C ILE A 8 8.12 -12.42 7.97
N TRP A 9 8.09 -11.09 8.12
CA TRP A 9 7.50 -10.23 7.12
C TRP A 9 8.30 -10.16 5.82
N GLU A 10 9.64 -10.21 5.87
CA GLU A 10 10.47 -10.28 4.67
C GLU A 10 10.19 -11.56 3.87
N LYS A 11 10.03 -12.71 4.53
CA LYS A 11 9.62 -13.97 3.90
C LYS A 11 8.22 -13.86 3.26
N ARG A 12 7.25 -13.36 4.02
CA ARG A 12 5.87 -13.14 3.56
C ARG A 12 5.79 -12.23 2.34
N ILE A 13 6.57 -11.14 2.31
CA ILE A 13 6.60 -10.23 1.15
C ILE A 13 7.22 -10.91 -0.08
N LYS A 14 8.17 -11.83 0.10
CA LYS A 14 8.69 -12.64 -1.00
C LYS A 14 7.61 -13.58 -1.55
N GLU A 15 6.95 -14.34 -0.68
CA GLU A 15 5.83 -15.22 -1.06
C GLU A 15 4.69 -14.46 -1.76
N TYR A 16 4.37 -13.26 -1.28
CA TYR A 16 3.42 -12.36 -1.93
C TYR A 16 3.85 -12.01 -3.36
N LYS A 17 5.11 -11.63 -3.59
CA LYS A 17 5.62 -11.30 -4.93
C LYS A 17 5.57 -12.51 -5.86
N ASP A 18 5.93 -13.68 -5.35
CA ASP A 18 5.93 -14.93 -6.11
C ASP A 18 4.49 -15.40 -6.42
N SER A 19 3.50 -15.02 -5.61
CA SER A 19 2.09 -15.39 -5.82
C SER A 19 1.42 -14.72 -7.02
N GLY A 20 1.90 -13.53 -7.44
CA GLY A 20 1.26 -12.72 -8.47
C GLY A 20 -0.13 -12.17 -8.10
N LEU A 21 -0.59 -12.38 -6.86
CA LEU A 21 -1.90 -11.94 -6.38
C LEU A 21 -1.89 -10.45 -6.02
N SER A 22 -3.08 -9.85 -5.96
CA SER A 22 -3.22 -8.53 -5.33
C SER A 22 -2.98 -8.61 -3.82
N GLY A 23 -2.42 -7.57 -3.21
CA GLY A 23 -2.13 -7.56 -1.77
C GLY A 23 -3.36 -7.84 -0.89
N ALA A 24 -4.55 -7.38 -1.30
CA ALA A 24 -5.80 -7.66 -0.60
C ALA A 24 -6.20 -9.14 -0.69
N GLN A 25 -6.06 -9.75 -1.87
CA GLN A 25 -6.36 -11.16 -2.07
C GLN A 25 -5.38 -12.05 -1.32
N TRP A 26 -4.08 -11.78 -1.43
CA TRP A 26 -3.05 -12.51 -0.71
C TRP A 26 -3.25 -12.44 0.81
N CYS A 27 -3.64 -11.28 1.34
CA CYS A 27 -3.98 -11.14 2.76
C CYS A 27 -5.19 -11.98 3.17
N ARG A 28 -6.23 -12.05 2.33
CA ARG A 28 -7.41 -12.89 2.60
C ARG A 28 -7.05 -14.36 2.64
N GLU A 29 -6.29 -14.84 1.65
CA GLU A 29 -5.89 -16.25 1.56
C GLU A 29 -4.96 -16.68 2.71
N ASN A 30 -4.13 -15.76 3.20
CA ASN A 30 -3.17 -16.02 4.28
C ASN A 30 -3.70 -15.64 5.68
N ASN A 31 -4.97 -15.25 5.82
CA ASN A 31 -5.57 -14.76 7.07
C ASN A 31 -4.74 -13.64 7.74
N LEU A 32 -4.27 -12.69 6.94
CA LEU A 32 -3.48 -11.55 7.38
C LEU A 32 -4.28 -10.26 7.36
N SER A 33 -3.99 -9.38 8.32
CA SER A 33 -4.52 -8.01 8.28
C SER A 33 -3.90 -7.24 7.12
N TYR A 34 -4.75 -6.71 6.24
CA TYR A 34 -4.31 -5.87 5.13
C TYR A 34 -3.55 -4.62 5.59
N HIS A 35 -3.96 -4.02 6.73
CA HIS A 35 -3.26 -2.87 7.29
C HIS A 35 -1.85 -3.23 7.79
N ALA A 36 -1.69 -4.40 8.43
CA ALA A 36 -0.39 -4.88 8.86
C ALA A 36 0.50 -5.20 7.65
N PHE A 37 -0.04 -5.90 6.65
CA PHE A 37 0.64 -6.16 5.38
C PHE A 37 1.10 -4.88 4.72
N LYS A 38 0.22 -3.88 4.57
CA LYS A 38 0.55 -2.59 3.96
C LYS A 38 1.67 -1.89 4.74
N TYR A 39 1.58 -1.85 6.07
CA TYR A 39 2.63 -1.27 6.91
C TYR A 39 3.98 -1.95 6.70
N TRP A 40 4.03 -3.28 6.72
CA TRP A 40 5.28 -4.04 6.57
C TRP A 40 5.81 -4.04 5.14
N HIS A 41 4.94 -4.14 4.14
CA HIS A 41 5.29 -3.98 2.74
C HIS A 41 5.95 -2.62 2.49
N TYR A 42 5.38 -1.54 3.03
CA TYR A 42 6.05 -0.24 3.02
C TYR A 42 7.33 -0.24 3.83
N LYS A 43 7.34 -0.67 5.09
CA LYS A 43 8.53 -0.62 5.95
C LYS A 43 9.73 -1.41 5.36
N ILE A 44 9.46 -2.49 4.63
CA ILE A 44 10.47 -3.30 3.94
C ILE A 44 10.88 -2.63 2.62
N SER A 45 9.95 -2.02 1.88
CA SER A 45 10.26 -1.29 0.64
C SER A 45 10.88 0.09 0.86
N ASP A 46 10.61 0.74 1.99
CA ASP A 46 11.09 2.08 2.38
C ASP A 46 12.59 2.08 2.74
N LYS A 47 13.22 0.90 2.84
CA LYS A 47 14.68 0.80 2.71
C LYS A 47 15.18 1.35 1.36
N LEU A 48 14.31 1.48 0.35
CA LEU A 48 14.61 2.07 -0.97
C LEU A 48 14.05 3.48 -1.17
N ARG A 49 13.24 4.00 -0.24
CA ARG A 49 12.60 5.31 -0.37
C ARG A 49 12.97 6.20 0.82
N ASN A 50 13.82 7.17 0.52
CA ASN A 50 14.32 8.16 1.49
C ASN A 50 13.15 8.88 2.18
N LYS A 51 13.13 8.90 3.53
CA LYS A 51 12.02 9.43 4.36
C LYS A 51 11.68 10.90 4.08
N GLU A 52 12.65 11.66 3.59
CA GLU A 52 12.51 13.06 3.15
C GLU A 52 11.47 13.19 2.01
N TYR A 53 11.45 12.21 1.10
CA TYR A 53 10.57 12.19 -0.08
C TYR A 53 9.10 11.93 0.28
N LEU A 54 8.83 11.23 1.38
CA LEU A 54 7.46 10.92 1.83
C LEU A 54 6.83 12.05 2.66
N LYS A 55 7.63 12.88 3.34
CA LYS A 55 7.12 14.10 3.98
C LYS A 55 6.59 15.09 2.94
N GLN A 56 7.29 15.25 1.81
CA GLN A 56 6.92 16.18 0.75
C GLN A 56 5.78 15.67 -0.16
N ASN A 57 5.51 14.35 -0.20
CA ASN A 57 4.49 13.75 -1.08
C ASN A 57 3.14 13.44 -0.41
N ARG A 58 2.91 13.81 0.85
CA ARG A 58 1.57 13.72 1.45
C ARG A 58 0.55 14.71 0.84
N GLU A 59 1.02 15.75 0.16
CA GLU A 59 0.14 16.76 -0.47
C GLU A 59 -0.12 16.55 -1.97
N ARG A 60 0.48 15.53 -2.60
CA ARG A 60 0.33 15.28 -4.05
C ARG A 60 -0.01 13.84 -4.39
N ILE A 61 -1.09 13.31 -3.82
CA ILE A 61 -1.76 12.15 -4.42
C ILE A 61 -3.22 12.53 -4.64
N PHE A 62 -3.45 12.99 -5.88
CA PHE A 62 -4.69 13.42 -6.52
C PHE A 62 -5.52 14.42 -5.72
N ASP A 63 -5.61 15.65 -6.21
CA ASP A 63 -6.56 16.63 -5.70
C ASP A 63 -7.94 15.95 -5.62
N LYS A 64 -8.40 15.65 -4.39
CA LYS A 64 -9.68 14.99 -4.15
C LYS A 64 -10.83 15.86 -4.63
N ASN A 65 -10.58 17.15 -4.86
CA ASN A 65 -11.54 18.05 -5.47
C ASN A 65 -11.60 17.82 -6.98
N LEU A 66 -10.47 17.59 -7.68
CA LEU A 66 -10.48 17.28 -9.12
C LEU A 66 -11.20 15.96 -9.44
N LEU A 67 -11.01 14.91 -8.64
CA LEU A 67 -11.75 13.65 -8.81
C LEU A 67 -13.24 13.82 -8.51
N LYS A 68 -13.60 14.62 -7.50
CA LYS A 68 -14.99 14.95 -7.21
C LYS A 68 -15.64 15.79 -8.31
N GLU A 69 -14.91 16.74 -8.88
CA GLU A 69 -15.36 17.60 -9.98
C GLU A 69 -15.63 16.75 -11.24
N ILE A 70 -14.68 15.90 -11.62
CA ILE A 70 -14.80 15.01 -12.78
C ILE A 70 -15.98 14.05 -12.60
N MET A 71 -16.11 13.43 -11.42
CA MET A 71 -17.23 12.52 -11.13
C MET A 71 -18.59 13.24 -11.12
N ARG A 72 -18.64 14.50 -10.65
CA ARG A 72 -19.85 15.34 -10.68
C ARG A 72 -20.25 15.68 -12.11
N THR A 73 -19.30 16.12 -12.94
CA THR A 73 -19.58 16.45 -14.35
C THR A 73 -19.98 15.23 -15.19
N LEU A 74 -19.49 14.04 -14.86
CA LEU A 74 -19.89 12.80 -15.55
C LEU A 74 -21.30 12.34 -15.16
N SER A 75 -21.79 12.68 -13.96
CA SER A 75 -23.17 12.40 -13.55
C SER A 75 -24.22 13.34 -14.17
N GLU A 76 -23.78 14.49 -14.70
CA GLU A 76 -24.65 15.49 -15.33
C GLU A 76 -24.76 15.29 -16.87
N LEU A 77 -23.99 14.35 -17.44
CA LEU A 77 -23.92 14.06 -18.89
C LEU A 77 -24.52 12.69 -19.29
N CYS A 78 -25.18 11.99 -18.36
CA CYS A 78 -26.02 10.82 -18.61
C CYS A 78 -27.44 11.04 -18.08
#